data_AF-A0A7S1F9Q6-F1
#
_entry.id   AF-A0A7S1F9Q6-F1
#
_cell.length_a   1.000
_cell.length_b   1.000
_cell.length_c   1.000
_cell.angle_alpha   90.00
_cell.angle_beta   90.00
_cell.angle_gamma   90.00
#
_symmetry.space_group_name_H-M   'P 1'
#
loop_
_entity.id
_entity.type
_entity.pdbx_description
1 polymer ?
#
loop_
_entity_poly.entity_id
_entity_poly.type
_entity_poly.pdbx_seq_one_letter_code
_entity_poly.pdbx_strand_id
1 'polypeptide(L)'
;FPEVLGLILPVTAAYAVEGVASIIPLRLTTGYAAARDVNISVHLGAVGLGITVLNSVAVVLRSGWASAQDVLVSRAYFAQDFKTAQTHLHRCQIWATIWALLCVTLFRFTEPVLVVLGAEQSIATSAAEFASAASPGLWCEFQ
;
A
#
# COMPACT_ATOMS: atom_id res chain seq x y z
N PHE A 1 9.60 10.56 29.17
CA PHE A 1 8.17 10.27 28.92
C PHE A 1 7.49 11.25 27.97
N PRO A 2 7.54 12.59 28.15
CA PRO A 2 6.83 13.51 27.25
C PRO A 2 7.36 13.49 25.80
N GLU A 3 8.67 13.33 25.60
CA GLU A 3 9.27 13.25 24.25
C GLU A 3 8.85 12.00 23.47
N VAL A 4 8.78 10.84 24.13
CA VAL A 4 8.34 9.59 23.51
C VAL A 4 6.86 9.65 23.13
N LEU A 5 6.03 10.27 23.99
CA LEU A 5 4.61 10.47 23.70
C LEU A 5 4.40 11.41 22.50
N GLY A 6 5.23 12.45 22.38
CA GLY A 6 5.24 13.38 21.25
C GLY A 6 5.56 12.73 19.91
N LEU A 7 6.32 11.62 19.91
CA LEU A 7 6.63 10.85 18.71
C LEU A 7 5.59 9.75 18.40
N ILE A 8 5.07 9.08 19.42
CA ILE A 8 4.09 7.99 19.25
C ILE A 8 2.75 8.51 18.73
N LEU A 9 2.30 9.67 19.20
CA LEU A 9 1.00 10.25 18.82
C LEU A 9 0.86 10.47 17.31
N PRO A 10 1.78 11.17 16.61
CA PRO A 10 1.67 11.38 15.17
C PRO A 10 1.81 10.08 14.37
N VAL A 11 2.68 9.15 14.81
CA VAL A 11 2.84 7.85 14.15
C VAL A 11 1.55 7.04 14.23
N THR A 12 0.96 6.95 15.42
CA THR A 12 -0.31 6.21 15.63
C THR A 12 -1.46 6.87 14.88
N ALA A 13 -1.50 8.20 14.83
CA ALA A 13 -2.50 8.93 14.05
C ALA A 13 -2.36 8.65 12.54
N ALA A 14 -1.14 8.60 12.01
CA ALA A 14 -0.89 8.28 10.60
C ALA A 14 -1.39 6.87 10.24
N TYR A 15 -1.06 5.86 11.06
CA TYR A 15 -1.55 4.49 10.84
C TYR A 15 -3.08 4.39 10.94
N ALA A 16 -3.71 5.13 11.86
CA ALA A 16 -5.16 5.18 11.96
C ALA A 16 -5.80 5.79 10.70
N VAL A 17 -5.23 6.87 10.17
CA VAL A 17 -5.69 7.50 8.92
C VAL A 17 -5.54 6.54 7.74
N GLU A 18 -4.43 5.83 7.63
CA GLU A 18 -4.20 4.82 6.58
C GLU A 18 -5.24 3.69 6.66
N GLY A 19 -5.52 3.20 7.87
CA GLY A 19 -6.58 2.21 8.12
C GLY A 19 -7.97 2.70 7.70
N VAL A 20 -8.33 3.94 8.03
CA VAL A 20 -9.60 4.55 7.61
C VAL A 20 -9.67 4.74 6.09
N ALA A 21 -8.58 5.14 5.45
CA ALA A 21 -8.51 5.32 4.01
C ALA A 21 -8.81 4.01 3.26
N SER A 22 -8.40 2.86 3.80
CA SER A 22 -8.72 1.54 3.21
C SER A 22 -10.20 1.17 3.25
N ILE A 23 -10.98 1.75 4.16
CA ILE A 23 -12.43 1.48 4.32
C ILE A 23 -13.26 2.30 3.32
N ILE A 24 -12.77 3.47 2.90
CA ILE A 24 -13.45 4.36 1.96
C ILE A 24 -13.79 3.67 0.62
N PRO A 25 -12.85 3.00 -0.09
CA PRO A 25 -13.17 2.33 -1.35
C PRO A 25 -14.21 1.21 -1.16
N LEU A 26 -14.15 0.44 -0.07
CA LEU A 26 -15.17 -0.57 0.26
C LEU A 26 -16.56 0.06 0.41
N ARG A 27 -16.66 1.20 1.13
CA ARG A 27 -17.92 1.92 1.33
C ARG A 27 -18.44 2.54 0.03
N LEU A 28 -17.55 3.11 -0.78
CA LEU A 28 -17.92 3.63 -2.09
C LEU A 28 -18.45 2.53 -2.99
N THR A 29 -17.78 1.37 -3.06
CA THR A 29 -18.27 0.21 -3.83
C THR A 29 -19.65 -0.25 -3.37
N THR A 30 -19.93 -0.28 -2.07
CA THR A 30 -21.28 -0.60 -1.58
C THR A 30 -22.34 0.42 -2.02
N GLY A 31 -22.00 1.72 -2.07
CA GLY A 31 -22.89 2.77 -2.54
C GLY A 31 -23.12 2.73 -4.06
N TYR A 32 -22.06 2.51 -4.84
CA TYR A 32 -22.14 2.36 -6.29
C TYR A 32 -22.92 1.11 -6.72
N ALA A 33 -22.74 -0.02 -6.01
CA ALA A 33 -23.47 -1.26 -6.29
C ALA A 33 -24.96 -1.12 -5.95
N ALA A 34 -25.30 -0.45 -4.84
CA ALA A 34 -26.69 -0.15 -4.46
C ALA A 34 -27.41 0.78 -5.45
N ALA A 35 -26.68 1.69 -6.11
CA ALA A 35 -27.24 2.62 -7.09
C ALA A 35 -27.47 1.99 -8.48
N ARG A 36 -26.85 0.83 -8.78
CA ARG A 36 -26.83 0.24 -10.14
C ARG A 36 -27.53 -1.13 -10.24
N ASP A 37 -28.14 -1.62 -9.16
CA ASP A 37 -28.84 -2.93 -9.09
C ASP A 37 -27.96 -4.12 -9.58
N VAL A 38 -26.65 -4.01 -9.36
CA VAL A 38 -25.65 -5.03 -9.70
C VAL A 38 -25.45 -5.93 -8.49
N ASN A 39 -25.14 -7.22 -8.71
CA ASN A 39 -24.83 -8.19 -7.64
C ASN A 39 -23.74 -7.67 -6.69
N ILE A 40 -24.16 -7.10 -5.56
CA ILE A 40 -23.32 -6.48 -4.54
C ILE A 40 -22.23 -7.45 -4.05
N SER A 41 -22.59 -8.73 -3.88
CA SER A 41 -21.69 -9.75 -3.35
C SER A 41 -20.46 -10.00 -4.22
N VAL A 42 -20.62 -9.96 -5.55
CA VAL A 42 -19.53 -10.22 -6.51
C VAL A 42 -18.57 -9.03 -6.55
N HIS A 43 -19.11 -7.81 -6.62
CA HIS A 43 -18.29 -6.60 -6.70
C HIS A 43 -17.58 -6.28 -5.38
N LEU A 44 -18.26 -6.51 -4.25
CA LEU A 44 -17.65 -6.36 -2.94
C LEU A 44 -16.55 -7.40 -2.70
N GLY A 45 -16.76 -8.64 -3.14
CA GLY A 45 -15.76 -9.70 -3.11
C GLY A 45 -14.53 -9.37 -3.96
N ALA A 46 -14.74 -8.85 -5.18
CA ALA A 46 -13.65 -8.43 -6.06
C ALA A 46 -12.81 -7.30 -5.47
N VAL A 47 -13.46 -6.24 -4.95
CA VAL A 47 -12.76 -5.10 -4.33
C VAL A 47 -12.07 -5.52 -3.04
N GLY A 48 -12.72 -6.35 -2.22
CA GLY A 48 -12.11 -6.91 -1.00
C GLY A 48 -10.84 -7.73 -1.31
N LEU A 49 -10.91 -8.63 -2.30
CA LEU A 49 -9.76 -9.41 -2.76
C LEU A 49 -8.64 -8.51 -3.32
N GLY A 50 -9.00 -7.51 -4.14
CA GLY A 50 -8.03 -6.54 -4.67
C GLY A 50 -7.29 -5.80 -3.55
N ILE A 51 -8.01 -5.33 -2.53
CA ILE A 51 -7.43 -4.67 -1.35
C ILE A 51 -6.52 -5.64 -0.57
N THR A 52 -6.93 -6.91 -0.39
CA THR A 52 -6.10 -7.90 0.31
C THR A 52 -4.78 -8.15 -0.43
N VAL A 53 -4.80 -8.25 -1.76
CA VAL A 53 -3.58 -8.43 -2.57
C VAL A 53 -2.67 -7.20 -2.47
N LEU A 54 -3.25 -6.00 -2.59
CA LEU A 54 -2.52 -4.73 -2.45
C LEU A 54 -1.84 -4.64 -1.08
N ASN A 55 -2.58 -4.93 0.00
CA ASN A 55 -2.04 -4.90 1.36
C ASN A 55 -0.95 -5.95 1.58
N SER A 56 -1.15 -7.18 1.10
CA SER A 56 -0.22 -8.28 1.34
C SER A 56 1.12 -8.09 0.62
N VAL A 57 1.11 -7.49 -0.57
CA VAL A 57 2.31 -7.30 -1.38
C VAL A 57 2.92 -5.93 -1.13
N ALA A 58 2.18 -4.86 -1.38
CA ALA A 58 2.74 -3.52 -1.39
C ALA A 58 2.91 -2.91 0.00
N VAL A 59 1.92 -3.02 0.88
CA VAL A 59 1.99 -2.41 2.22
C VAL A 59 3.02 -3.13 3.10
N VAL A 60 3.11 -4.46 3.00
CA VAL A 60 4.14 -5.24 3.69
C VAL A 60 5.55 -4.89 3.20
N LEU A 61 5.74 -4.80 1.87
CA LEU A 61 7.04 -4.45 1.31
C LEU A 61 7.45 -3.01 1.69
N ARG A 62 6.49 -2.07 1.61
CA ARG A 62 6.67 -0.66 2.00
C ARG A 62 7.05 -0.54 3.46
N SER A 63 6.28 -1.15 4.37
CA SER A 63 6.54 -1.08 5.81
C SER A 63 7.88 -1.71 6.19
N GLY A 64 8.26 -2.82 5.56
CA GLY A 64 9.58 -3.44 5.74
C GLY A 64 10.73 -2.53 5.29
N TRP A 65 10.62 -1.92 4.10
CA TRP A 65 11.60 -0.96 3.60
C TRP A 65 11.67 0.30 4.46
N ALA A 66 10.51 0.81 4.88
CA ALA A 66 10.38 1.99 5.72
C ALA A 66 11.04 1.81 7.10
N SER A 67 10.96 0.61 7.67
CA SER A 67 11.66 0.28 8.90
C SER A 67 13.19 0.24 8.71
N ALA A 68 13.66 -0.33 7.60
CA ALA A 68 15.09 -0.40 7.30
C ALA A 68 15.73 0.99 7.08
N GLN A 69 15.05 1.89 6.35
CA GLN A 69 15.52 3.27 6.16
C GLN A 69 15.58 4.04 7.49
N ASP A 70 14.59 3.86 8.37
CA ASP A 70 14.52 4.59 9.64
C ASP A 70 15.74 4.27 10.52
N VAL A 71 16.15 3.00 10.56
CA VAL A 71 17.36 2.58 11.28
C VAL A 71 18.62 3.21 10.68
N LEU A 72 18.76 3.25 9.35
CA LEU A 72 19.95 3.80 8.69
C LEU A 72 20.07 5.32 8.87
N VAL A 73 18.96 6.03 8.67
CA VAL A 73 18.92 7.49 8.77
C VAL A 73 19.05 7.93 10.23
N SER A 74 18.34 7.28 11.15
CA SER A 74 18.43 7.58 12.59
C SER A 74 19.84 7.39 13.11
N ARG A 75 20.54 6.32 12.72
CA ARG A 75 21.94 6.10 13.13
C ARG A 75 22.87 7.21 12.67
N ALA A 76 22.77 7.65 11.42
CA ALA A 76 23.59 8.73 10.89
C ALA A 76 23.23 10.09 11.53
N TYR A 77 21.96 10.33 11.81
CA TYR A 77 21.47 11.53 12.48
C TYR A 77 21.98 11.64 13.93
N PHE A 78 21.91 10.54 14.70
CA PHE A 78 22.47 10.50 16.06
C PHE A 78 23.99 10.67 16.09
N ALA A 79 24.69 10.26 15.03
CA ALA A 79 26.12 10.50 14.86
C ALA A 79 26.47 11.95 14.43
N GLN A 80 25.48 12.84 14.30
CA GLN A 80 25.62 14.23 13.82
C GLN A 80 26.22 14.36 12.41
N ASP A 81 26.26 13.27 11.63
CA ASP A 81 26.71 13.29 10.24
C ASP A 81 25.50 13.44 9.29
N PHE A 82 25.03 14.68 9.21
CA PHE A 82 23.86 15.04 8.40
C PHE A 82 24.08 14.81 6.90
N LYS A 83 25.32 14.88 6.41
CA LYS A 83 25.64 14.66 5.00
C LYS A 83 25.45 13.19 4.62
N THR A 84 25.89 12.29 5.49
CA THR A 84 25.68 10.85 5.32
C THR A 84 24.21 10.48 5.50
N ALA A 85 23.49 11.10 6.45
CA ALA A 85 22.05 10.89 6.61
C ALA A 85 21.25 11.26 5.35
N GLN A 86 21.51 12.43 4.75
CA GLN A 86 20.88 12.84 3.48
C GLN A 86 21.22 11.91 2.32
N THR A 87 22.47 11.46 2.25
CA THR A 87 22.93 10.53 1.20
C THR A 87 22.23 9.17 1.33
N HIS A 88 22.05 8.68 2.56
CA HIS A 88 21.27 7.46 2.80
C HIS A 88 19.80 7.64 2.41
N LEU A 89 19.18 8.77 2.75
CA LEU A 89 17.79 9.06 2.40
C LEU A 89 17.57 9.06 0.88
N HIS A 90 18.42 9.76 0.11
CA HIS A 90 18.33 9.76 -1.35
C HIS A 90 18.51 8.36 -1.95
N ARG A 91 19.45 7.57 -1.41
CA ARG A 91 19.65 6.18 -1.88
C ARG A 91 18.45 5.31 -1.55
N CYS A 92 17.86 5.48 -0.37
CA CYS A 92 16.64 4.77 0.02
C CYS A 92 15.45 5.14 -0.87
N GLN A 93 15.32 6.40 -1.29
CA GLN A 93 14.28 6.86 -2.22
C GLN A 93 14.40 6.20 -3.60
N ILE A 94 15.63 6.04 -4.11
CA ILE A 94 15.88 5.38 -5.39
C ILE A 94 15.44 3.92 -5.31
N TRP A 95 15.81 3.23 -4.24
CA TRP A 95 15.40 1.84 -4.01
C TRP A 95 13.88 1.70 -3.82
N ALA A 96 13.24 2.63 -3.12
CA ALA A 96 11.78 2.67 -2.99
C ALA A 96 11.09 2.77 -4.36
N THR A 97 11.64 3.57 -5.27
CA THR A 97 11.14 3.68 -6.65
C THR A 97 11.28 2.37 -7.43
N ILE A 98 12.40 1.65 -7.24
CA ILE A 98 12.61 0.33 -7.84
C ILE A 98 11.60 -0.70 -7.29
N TRP A 99 11.36 -0.69 -5.98
CA TRP A 99 10.35 -1.56 -5.35
C TRP A 99 8.94 -1.26 -5.86
N ALA A 100 8.59 0.02 -6.02
CA ALA A 100 7.31 0.41 -6.61
C ALA A 100 7.13 -0.15 -8.03
N LEU A 101 8.16 -0.05 -8.88
CA LEU A 101 8.15 -0.61 -10.23
C LEU A 101 7.98 -2.13 -10.25
N LEU A 102 8.64 -2.84 -9.32
CA LEU A 102 8.48 -4.29 -9.17
C LEU A 102 7.04 -4.64 -8.75
N CYS A 103 6.46 -3.91 -7.81
CA CYS A 103 5.06 -4.09 -7.40
C CYS A 103 4.08 -3.86 -8.54
N VAL A 104 4.25 -2.81 -9.36
CA VAL A 104 3.41 -2.55 -10.54
C VAL A 104 3.48 -3.70 -11.55
N THR A 105 4.68 -4.26 -11.75
CA THR A 105 4.86 -5.42 -12.61
C THR A 105 4.13 -6.65 -12.05
N LEU A 106 4.23 -6.87 -10.74
CA LEU A 106 3.54 -7.95 -10.03
C LEU A 106 2.01 -7.80 -10.11
N PHE A 107 1.49 -6.58 -10.00
CA PHE A 107 0.05 -6.33 -10.10
C PHE A 107 -0.54 -6.63 -11.48
N ARG A 108 0.28 -6.55 -12.54
CA ARG A 108 -0.12 -6.99 -13.88
C ARG A 108 -0.30 -8.51 -14.00
N PHE A 109 0.35 -9.28 -13.11
CA PHE A 109 0.19 -10.73 -13.02
C PHE A 109 -0.81 -11.15 -11.93
N THR A 110 -1.47 -10.21 -11.25
CA THR A 110 -2.48 -10.53 -10.22
C THR A 110 -3.67 -11.28 -10.80
N GLU A 111 -4.13 -10.94 -12.01
CA GLU A 111 -5.26 -11.61 -12.67
C GLU A 111 -5.06 -13.13 -12.83
N PRO A 112 -3.98 -13.62 -13.50
CA PRO A 112 -3.76 -15.06 -13.63
C PRO A 112 -3.49 -15.74 -12.28
N VAL A 113 -2.88 -15.05 -11.31
CA VAL A 113 -2.67 -15.61 -9.97
C VAL A 113 -4.00 -15.85 -9.27
N LEU A 114 -4.95 -14.92 -9.35
CA LEU A 114 -6.28 -15.09 -8.76
C LEU A 114 -7.09 -16.20 -9.42
N VAL A 115 -7.00 -16.32 -10.74
CA VAL A 115 -7.66 -17.42 -11.49
C VAL A 115 -7.09 -18.78 -11.08
N VAL A 116 -5.76 -18.88 -10.91
CA VAL A 116 -5.11 -20.12 -10.42
C VAL A 116 -5.50 -20.45 -8.99
N LEU A 117 -5.73 -19.44 -8.13
CA LEU A 117 -6.24 -19.62 -6.78
C LEU A 117 -7.72 -20.07 -6.72
N GLY A 118 -8.41 -20.18 -7.87
CA GLY A 118 -9.78 -20.64 -7.96
C GLY A 118 -10.83 -19.53 -7.82
N ALA A 119 -10.44 -18.26 -7.96
CA ALA A 119 -11.40 -17.16 -8.04
C ALA A 119 -12.16 -17.22 -9.38
N GLU A 120 -13.44 -16.84 -9.36
CA GLU A 120 -14.23 -16.70 -10.58
C GLU A 120 -13.58 -15.67 -11.51
N GLN A 121 -13.50 -15.98 -12.81
CA GLN A 121 -12.83 -15.14 -13.81
C GLN A 121 -13.32 -13.68 -13.77
N SER A 122 -14.63 -13.48 -13.59
CA SER A 122 -15.28 -12.17 -13.50
C SER A 122 -14.79 -11.35 -12.29
N ILE A 123 -14.56 -12.01 -11.15
CA ILE A 123 -14.05 -11.42 -9.91
C ILE A 123 -12.55 -11.11 -10.04
N ALA A 124 -11.80 -12.04 -10.65
CA ALA A 124 -10.35 -11.90 -10.85
C ALA A 124 -9.99 -10.72 -11.76
N THR A 125 -10.70 -10.55 -12.89
CA THR A 125 -10.49 -9.44 -13.80
C THR A 125 -10.83 -8.10 -13.15
N SER A 126 -11.97 -8.01 -12.42
CA SER A 126 -12.36 -6.77 -11.72
C SER A 126 -11.41 -6.41 -10.58
N ALA A 127 -10.87 -7.39 -9.85
CA ALA A 127 -9.85 -7.18 -8.83
C ALA A 127 -8.52 -6.68 -9.42
N ALA A 128 -8.12 -7.22 -10.59
CA ALA A 128 -6.92 -6.81 -11.29
C ALA A 128 -7.04 -5.39 -11.87
N GLU A 129 -8.21 -5.04 -12.43
CA GLU A 129 -8.50 -3.67 -12.85
C GLU A 129 -8.40 -2.69 -11.68
N PHE A 130 -8.98 -3.03 -10.53
CA PHE A 130 -8.86 -2.23 -9.32
C PHE A 130 -7.40 -2.06 -8.86
N ALA A 131 -6.62 -3.15 -8.84
CA ALA A 131 -5.20 -3.09 -8.49
C ALA A 131 -4.37 -2.23 -9.48
N SER A 132 -4.68 -2.32 -10.78
CA SER A 132 -4.04 -1.51 -11.81
C SER A 132 -4.41 -0.02 -11.69
N ALA A 133 -5.65 0.29 -11.32
CA ALA A 133 -6.12 1.65 -11.09
C ALA A 133 -5.55 2.25 -9.79
N ALA A 134 -5.27 1.41 -8.78
CA ALA A 134 -4.62 1.82 -7.53
C ALA A 134 -3.09 1.95 -7.65
N SER A 135 -2.49 1.43 -8.72
CA SER A 135 -1.04 1.46 -8.98
C SER A 135 -0.39 2.85 -8.96
N PRO A 136 -1.01 3.94 -9.48
CA PRO A 136 -0.44 5.28 -9.40
C PRO A 136 -0.40 5.82 -7.96
N GLY A 137 -1.38 5.45 -7.14
CA GLY A 137 -1.44 5.85 -5.72
C GLY A 137 -0.28 5.25 -4.92
N LEU A 138 0.09 4.00 -5.24
CA LEU A 138 1.25 3.33 -4.66
C LEU A 138 2.54 4.14 -4.84
N TRP A 139 2.73 4.74 -6.02
CA TRP A 139 3.92 5.53 -6.33
C TRP A 139 4.03 6.79 -5.47
N CYS A 140 2.89 7.42 -5.17
CA CYS A 140 2.83 8.57 -4.26
C CYS A 140 3.10 8.19 -2.80
N GLU A 141 2.74 6.98 -2.38
CA GLU A 141 2.99 6.51 -1.01
C GLU A 141 4.42 6.05 -0.74
N PHE A 142 5.21 5.82 -1.79
CA PHE A 142 6.63 5.47 -1.68
C PHE A 142 7.57 6.70 -1.66
N GLN A 143 7.05 7.92 -1.82
CA GLN A 143 7.83 9.17 -1.75
C GLN A 143 7.79 9.80 -0.36
#